data_AF-A0A6I3UT15-F1
#
_entry.id   AF-A0A6I3UT15-F1
#
_cell.length_a   1.000
_cell.length_b   1.000
_cell.length_c   1.000
_cell.angle_alpha   90.00
_cell.angle_beta   90.00
_cell.angle_gamma   90.00
#
_symmetry.space_group_name_H-M   'P 1'
#
loop_
_entity.id
_entity.type
_entity.pdbx_description
1 polymer ?
#
loop_
_entity_poly.entity_id
_entity_poly.type
_entity_poly.pdbx_seq_one_letter_code
_entity_poly.pdbx_strand_id
1 'polypeptide(L)'
;SFDAVAEKLATRGVDAAILNEMKEIDAKRRNILVKVENLKAERNTVSAEIAQAKRNKENADDKIAAMQTLSAEVKALDAELADIDAKLTEFTTT
;
A
#
# COMPACT_ATOMS: atom_id res chain seq x y z
N SER A 1 -5.59 -16.93 -7.83
CA SER A 1 -6.21 -15.65 -8.21
C SER A 1 -7.43 -15.44 -7.34
N PHE A 2 -7.92 -14.19 -7.23
CA PHE A 2 -9.17 -13.87 -6.54
C PHE A 2 -10.33 -14.76 -7.01
N ASP A 3 -10.43 -15.03 -8.32
CA ASP A 3 -11.51 -15.83 -8.90
C ASP A 3 -11.59 -17.25 -8.32
N ALA A 4 -10.45 -17.91 -8.09
CA ALA A 4 -10.41 -19.25 -7.49
C ALA A 4 -10.80 -19.26 -6.00
N VAL A 5 -10.61 -18.13 -5.30
CA VAL A 5 -11.04 -17.97 -3.90
C VAL A 5 -12.54 -17.68 -3.86
N ALA A 6 -13.01 -16.79 -4.73
CA ALA A 6 -14.44 -16.46 -4.86
C ALA A 6 -15.28 -17.68 -5.23
N GLU A 7 -14.81 -18.53 -6.14
CA GLU A 7 -15.49 -19.78 -6.53
C GLU A 7 -15.59 -20.77 -5.36
N LYS A 8 -14.53 -20.89 -4.55
CA LYS A 8 -14.55 -21.73 -3.33
C LYS A 8 -15.44 -21.16 -2.22
N LEU A 9 -15.57 -19.85 -2.13
CA LEU A 9 -16.44 -19.21 -1.13
C LEU A 9 -17.91 -19.25 -1.58
N ALA A 10 -18.18 -19.11 -2.88
CA ALA A 10 -19.52 -19.30 -3.43
C ALA A 10 -20.06 -20.72 -3.16
N THR A 11 -19.20 -21.75 -3.28
CA THR A 11 -19.59 -23.13 -2.94
C THR A 11 -19.86 -23.35 -1.44
N ARG A 12 -19.41 -22.42 -0.58
CA ARG A 12 -19.71 -22.40 0.86
C ARG A 12 -20.95 -21.56 1.21
N GLY A 13 -21.66 -21.03 0.22
CA GLY A 13 -22.87 -20.23 0.41
C GLY A 13 -22.61 -18.77 0.79
N VAL A 14 -21.40 -18.25 0.55
CA VAL A 14 -21.10 -16.83 0.76
C VAL A 14 -21.86 -15.98 -0.27
N ASP A 15 -22.56 -14.95 0.22
CA ASP A 15 -23.37 -14.07 -0.62
C ASP A 15 -22.53 -13.35 -1.68
N ALA A 16 -23.14 -13.16 -2.87
CA ALA A 16 -22.50 -12.46 -3.98
C ALA A 16 -22.08 -11.02 -3.63
N ALA A 17 -22.79 -10.37 -2.70
CA ALA A 17 -22.44 -9.05 -2.19
C ALA A 17 -21.08 -9.07 -1.46
N ILE A 18 -20.85 -10.09 -0.62
CA ILE A 18 -19.59 -10.28 0.11
C ILE A 18 -18.45 -10.58 -0.87
N LEU A 19 -18.70 -11.42 -1.87
CA LEU A 19 -17.70 -11.70 -2.91
C LEU A 19 -17.31 -10.43 -3.69
N ASN A 20 -18.26 -9.55 -4.00
CA ASN A 20 -17.96 -8.28 -4.65
C ASN A 20 -17.15 -7.34 -3.74
N GLU A 21 -17.49 -7.25 -2.45
CA GLU A 21 -16.74 -6.46 -1.47
C GLU A 21 -15.29 -6.97 -1.36
N MET A 22 -15.09 -8.28 -1.26
CA MET A 22 -13.75 -8.87 -1.24
C MET A 22 -12.94 -8.53 -2.49
N LYS A 23 -13.60 -8.48 -3.66
CA LYS A 23 -12.95 -8.11 -4.94
C LYS A 23 -12.46 -6.67 -4.93
N GLU A 24 -13.27 -5.75 -4.42
CA GLU A 24 -12.91 -4.35 -4.29
C GLU A 24 -11.77 -4.15 -3.30
N ILE A 25 -11.83 -4.85 -2.16
CA ILE A 25 -10.79 -4.81 -1.13
C ILE A 25 -9.46 -5.36 -1.68
N ASP A 26 -9.48 -6.47 -2.42
CA ASP A 26 -8.28 -7.02 -3.09
C ASP A 26 -7.70 -6.05 -4.14
N ALA A 27 -8.57 -5.37 -4.91
CA ALA A 27 -8.12 -4.35 -5.86
C ALA A 27 -7.44 -3.17 -5.15
N LYS A 28 -8.02 -2.68 -4.04
CA LYS A 28 -7.41 -1.64 -3.21
C LYS A 28 -6.08 -2.08 -2.64
N ARG A 29 -5.99 -3.30 -2.11
CA ARG A 29 -4.76 -3.92 -1.59
C ARG A 29 -3.63 -3.85 -2.62
N ARG A 30 -3.91 -4.30 -3.86
CA ARG A 30 -2.92 -4.28 -4.95
C ARG A 30 -2.48 -2.87 -5.31
N ASN A 31 -3.40 -1.92 -5.36
CA ASN A 31 -3.08 -0.52 -5.62
C ASN A 31 -2.18 0.07 -4.51
N ILE A 32 -2.49 -0.20 -3.24
CA ILE A 32 -1.70 0.27 -2.10
C ILE A 32 -0.29 -0.34 -2.15
N LEU A 33 -0.16 -1.64 -2.41
CA LEU A 33 1.14 -2.29 -2.56
C LEU A 33 2.01 -1.62 -3.63
N VAL A 34 1.44 -1.38 -4.82
CA VAL A 34 2.16 -0.68 -5.90
C VAL A 34 2.55 0.73 -5.47
N LYS A 35 1.64 1.45 -4.82
CA LYS A 35 1.90 2.82 -4.35
C LYS A 35 3.02 2.84 -3.30
N VAL A 36 2.98 1.96 -2.31
CA VAL A 36 4.01 1.83 -1.27
C VAL A 36 5.39 1.55 -1.88
N GLU A 37 5.48 0.63 -2.85
CA GLU A 37 6.75 0.33 -3.52
C GLU A 37 7.29 1.54 -4.32
N ASN A 38 6.41 2.27 -5.03
CA ASN A 38 6.79 3.50 -5.73
C ASN A 38 7.30 4.57 -4.76
N LEU A 39 6.61 4.79 -3.64
CA LEU A 39 7.00 5.79 -2.63
C LEU A 39 8.31 5.39 -1.92
N LYS A 40 8.56 4.10 -1.70
CA LYS A 40 9.87 3.61 -1.20
C LYS A 40 10.99 3.90 -2.19
N ALA A 41 10.75 3.67 -3.48
CA ALA A 41 11.73 3.98 -4.53
C ALA A 41 12.01 5.50 -4.58
N GLU A 42 10.96 6.32 -4.55
CA GLU A 42 11.08 7.78 -4.51
C GLU A 42 11.86 8.25 -3.27
N ARG A 43 11.57 7.69 -2.09
CA ARG A 43 12.30 7.99 -0.86
C ARG A 43 13.79 7.68 -1.00
N ASN A 44 14.16 6.57 -1.62
CA ASN A 44 15.56 6.24 -1.83
C ASN A 44 16.24 7.23 -2.77
N THR A 45 15.56 7.63 -3.86
CA THR A 45 16.05 8.65 -4.80
C THR A 45 16.25 10.00 -4.12
N VAL A 46 15.23 10.52 -3.44
CA VAL A 46 15.29 11.82 -2.75
C VAL A 46 16.36 11.79 -1.65
N SER A 47 16.55 10.65 -0.96
CA SER A 47 17.62 10.50 0.04
C SER A 47 19.01 10.65 -0.57
N ALA A 48 19.23 10.04 -1.74
CA ALA A 48 20.49 10.15 -2.48
C ALA A 48 20.73 11.60 -2.96
N GLU A 49 19.69 12.27 -3.44
CA GLU A 49 19.76 13.66 -3.86
C GLU A 49 20.07 14.62 -2.70
N ILE A 50 19.46 14.41 -1.53
CA ILE A 50 19.76 15.19 -0.32
C ILE A 50 21.22 15.00 0.08
N ALA A 51 21.72 13.76 0.05
CA ALA A 51 23.11 13.47 0.38
C ALA A 51 24.08 14.15 -0.60
N GLN A 52 23.74 14.16 -1.89
CA GLN A 52 24.55 14.84 -2.91
C GLN A 52 24.54 16.37 -2.72
N ALA A 53 23.36 16.98 -2.52
CA ALA A 53 23.23 18.41 -2.27
C ALA A 53 24.04 18.84 -1.03
N LYS A 54 23.96 18.06 0.07
CA LYS A 54 24.75 18.31 1.29
C LYS A 54 26.26 18.23 1.04
N ARG A 55 26.73 17.28 0.22
CA ARG A 55 28.15 17.20 -0.18
C ARG A 55 28.59 18.40 -1.00
N ASN A 56 27.72 18.88 -1.89
CA ASN A 56 27.96 20.07 -2.72
C ASN A 56 27.80 21.39 -1.95
N LYS A 57 27.39 21.36 -0.67
CA LYS A 57 27.02 22.54 0.14
C LYS A 57 25.85 23.33 -0.45
N GLU A 58 24.97 22.65 -1.19
CA GLU A 58 23.72 23.19 -1.72
C GLU A 58 22.61 23.09 -0.67
N ASN A 59 21.60 23.96 -0.77
CA ASN A 59 20.41 23.88 0.06
C ASN A 59 19.56 22.65 -0.36
N ALA A 60 19.07 21.88 0.62
CA ALA A 60 18.24 20.71 0.42
C ALA A 60 16.95 20.72 1.27
N ASP A 61 16.57 21.88 1.82
CA ASP A 61 15.49 22.00 2.81
C ASP A 61 14.15 21.57 2.21
N ASP A 62 13.86 21.97 0.96
CA ASP A 62 12.64 21.56 0.24
C ASP A 62 12.57 20.04 0.04
N LYS A 63 13.71 19.40 -0.28
CA LYS A 63 13.79 17.94 -0.44
C LYS A 63 13.63 17.22 0.89
N ILE A 64 14.16 17.79 1.97
CA ILE A 64 14.00 17.27 3.33
C ILE A 64 12.53 17.37 3.76
N ALA A 65 11.85 18.48 3.46
CA ALA A 65 10.42 18.64 3.74
C ALA A 65 9.58 17.62 2.94
N ALA A 66 9.86 17.46 1.65
CA ALA A 66 9.21 16.44 0.81
C ALA A 66 9.41 15.01 1.36
N MET A 67 10.61 14.70 1.85
CA MET A 67 10.93 13.42 2.47
C MET A 67 10.07 13.11 3.71
N GLN A 68 9.77 14.12 4.53
CA GLN A 68 8.93 13.97 5.72
C GLN A 68 7.49 13.64 5.34
N THR A 69 6.94 14.36 4.36
CA THR A 69 5.59 14.10 3.82
C THR A 69 5.51 12.68 3.24
N LEU A 70 6.51 12.30 2.44
CA LEU A 70 6.59 10.96 1.83
C LEU A 70 6.64 9.85 2.90
N SER A 71 7.40 10.06 3.96
CA SER A 71 7.50 9.11 5.07
C SER A 71 6.18 8.96 5.82
N ALA A 72 5.43 10.06 5.99
CA ALA A 72 4.10 10.03 6.60
C ALA A 72 3.08 9.31 5.70
N GLU A 73 3.12 9.54 4.39
CA GLU A 73 2.24 8.86 3.43
C GLU A 73 2.48 7.35 3.38
N VAL A 74 3.74 6.92 3.34
CA VAL A 74 4.10 5.48 3.42
C VAL A 74 3.53 4.85 4.69
N LYS A 75 3.68 5.53 5.84
CA LYS A 75 3.16 5.02 7.12
C LYS A 75 1.63 4.90 7.13
N ALA A 76 0.93 5.85 6.51
CA ALA A 76 -0.53 5.80 6.39
C ALA A 76 -0.98 4.64 5.50
N LEU A 77 -0.31 4.44 4.36
CA LEU A 77 -0.59 3.35 3.43
C LEU A 77 -0.28 1.97 4.04
N ASP A 78 0.80 1.85 4.82
CA ASP A 78 1.13 0.62 5.54
C ASP A 78 0.04 0.26 6.58
N ALA A 79 -0.52 1.26 7.26
CA ALA A 79 -1.64 1.07 8.18
C ALA A 79 -2.93 0.65 7.45
N GLU A 80 -3.25 1.31 6.34
CA GLU A 80 -4.41 0.95 5.50
C GLU A 80 -4.27 -0.47 4.94
N LEU A 81 -3.06 -0.86 4.54
CA LEU A 81 -2.77 -2.21 4.08
C LEU A 81 -3.00 -3.26 5.17
N ALA A 82 -2.58 -2.97 6.41
CA ALA A 82 -2.80 -3.86 7.54
C ALA A 82 -4.30 -4.05 7.86
N ASP A 83 -5.09 -2.97 7.80
CA ASP A 83 -6.54 -3.03 7.99
C ASP A 83 -7.23 -3.84 6.89
N ILE A 84 -6.78 -3.69 5.64
CA ILE A 84 -7.27 -4.46 4.50
C ILE A 84 -6.93 -5.95 4.63
N ASP A 85 -5.70 -6.27 5.04
CA ASP A 85 -5.26 -7.65 5.25
C ASP A 85 -6.06 -8.32 6.39
N ALA A 86 -6.37 -7.58 7.46
CA ALA A 86 -7.21 -8.06 8.55
C ALA A 86 -8.63 -8.39 8.06
N LYS A 87 -9.26 -7.49 7.29
CA LYS A 87 -10.59 -7.71 6.69
C LYS A 87 -10.61 -8.92 5.75
N LEU A 88 -9.60 -9.05 4.88
CA LEU A 88 -9.50 -10.21 3.98
C LEU A 88 -9.34 -11.53 4.74
N THR A 89 -8.59 -11.51 5.85
CA THR A 89 -8.43 -12.69 6.71
C THR A 89 -9.77 -13.10 7.32
N GLU A 90 -10.56 -12.16 7.83
CA GLU A 90 -11.89 -12.41 8.41
C GLU A 90 -12.82 -13.19 7.46
N PHE A 91 -12.84 -12.80 6.17
CA PHE A 91 -13.65 -13.48 5.15
C PHE A 91 -13.22 -14.92 4.84
N THR A 92 -11.96 -15.27 5.07
CA THR A 92 -11.43 -16.61 4.73
C THR A 92 -11.39 -17.59 5.89
N THR A 93 -11.53 -17.08 7.12
CA THR A 93 -11.43 -17.87 8.36
C THR A 93 -12.80 -18.37 8.86
N THR A 94 -13.90 -17.89 8.27
CA THR A 94 -15.28 -18.29 8.58
C THR A 94 -15.77 -19.33 7.57
#